data_AF-A0A651DYK6-F1
#
_entry.id   AF-A0A651DYK6-F1
#
_cell.length_a   1.000
_cell.length_b   1.000
_cell.length_c   1.000
_cell.angle_alpha   90.00
_cell.angle_beta   90.00
_cell.angle_gamma   90.00
#
_symmetry.space_group_name_H-M   'P 1'
#
loop_
_entity.id
_entity.type
_entity.pdbx_description
1 polymer ?
#
loop_
_entity_poly.entity_id
_entity_poly.type
_entity_poly.pdbx_seq_one_letter_code
_entity_poly.pdbx_strand_id
1 'polypeptide(L)' 'MVTLRLLFVDEGEYHHEELQVPAEALDRYDRLIDLLQEEPSVLKRSFVDLDRLCSAQLV' A
#
# COMPACT_ATOMS: atom_id res chain seq x y z
N MET A 1 7.43 -4.05 -12.04
CA MET A 1 7.30 -3.16 -10.87
C MET A 1 6.27 -2.12 -11.20
N VAL A 2 5.39 -1.84 -10.26
CA VAL A 2 4.31 -0.85 -10.36
C VAL A 2 4.29 0.00 -9.10
N THR A 3 3.91 1.26 -9.25
CA THR A 3 3.87 2.21 -8.14
C THR A 3 2.48 2.25 -7.54
N LEU A 4 2.39 1.94 -6.25
CA LEU A 4 1.20 2.20 -5.44
C LEU A 4 1.38 3.52 -4.72
N ARG A 5 0.34 4.35 -4.76
CA ARG A 5 0.23 5.53 -3.91
C ARG A 5 -0.66 5.21 -2.72
N LEU A 6 -0.10 5.36 -1.53
CA LEU A 6 -0.78 5.25 -0.26
C LEU A 6 -1.09 6.65 0.26
N LEU A 7 -2.31 6.87 0.75
CA LEU A 7 -2.72 8.12 1.38
C LEU A 7 -2.99 7.85 2.86
N PHE A 8 -2.32 8.60 3.73
CA PHE A 8 -2.48 8.51 5.17
C PHE A 8 -3.04 9.83 5.72
N VAL A 9 -3.71 9.73 6.87
CA VAL A 9 -4.07 10.88 7.70
C VAL A 9 -3.35 10.79 9.05
N ASP A 10 -2.80 11.91 9.51
CA ASP A 10 -2.26 12.10 10.87
C ASP A 10 -2.85 13.36 11.47
N GLU A 11 -3.57 13.27 12.58
CA GLU A 11 -4.06 14.45 13.32
C GLU A 11 -4.77 15.53 12.44
N GLY A 12 -5.34 15.13 11.29
CA GLY A 12 -5.99 16.04 10.33
C GLY A 12 -5.11 16.49 9.15
N GLU A 13 -3.84 16.12 9.10
CA GLU A 13 -2.93 16.32 7.97
C GLU A 13 -2.91 15.10 7.05
N TYR A 14 -2.92 15.34 5.74
CA TYR A 14 -2.86 14.30 4.73
C TYR A 14 -1.46 14.24 4.12
N HIS A 15 -0.88 13.04 4.05
CA HIS A 15 0.36 12.81 3.32
C HIS A 15 0.27 11.52 2.50
N HIS A 16 1.11 11.43 1.48
CA HIS A 16 1.14 10.29 0.58
C HIS A 16 2.53 9.65 0.56
N GLU A 17 2.55 8.34 0.43
CA GLU A 17 3.76 7.56 0.21
C GLU A 17 3.65 6.77 -1.08
N GLU A 18 4.80 6.54 -1.73
CA GLU A 18 4.88 5.73 -2.94
C GLU A 18 5.62 4.44 -2.65
N LEU A 19 5.01 3.32 -3.01
CA LEU A 19 5.53 1.98 -2.78
C LEU A 19 5.68 1.24 -4.10
N GLN A 20 6.86 0.71 -4.35
CA GLN A 20 7.13 -0.15 -5.51
C GLN A 20 6.80 -1.60 -5.16
N VAL A 21 5.86 -2.18 -5.90
CA VAL A 21 5.47 -3.58 -5.74
C VAL A 21 5.68 -4.39 -7.04
N PRO A 22 5.91 -5.71 -6.94
CA PRO A 22 5.92 -6.57 -8.12
C PRO A 22 4.56 -6.56 -8.81
N ALA A 23 4.54 -6.54 -10.15
CA ALA A 23 3.27 -6.44 -10.88
C ALA A 23 2.47 -7.74 -10.74
N GLU A 24 3.17 -8.86 -10.76
CA GLU A 24 2.66 -10.22 -10.57
C GLU A 24 2.05 -10.48 -9.18
N ALA A 25 2.30 -9.60 -8.21
CA ALA A 25 1.66 -9.68 -6.90
C ALA A 25 0.23 -9.13 -6.97
N LEU A 26 -0.03 -8.12 -7.81
CA LEU A 26 -1.37 -7.52 -7.94
C LEU A 26 -2.41 -8.54 -8.43
N ASP A 27 -2.00 -9.45 -9.32
CA ASP A 27 -2.91 -10.46 -9.88
C ASP A 27 -3.35 -11.51 -8.86
N ARG A 28 -2.70 -11.58 -7.70
CA ARG A 28 -3.01 -12.56 -6.63
C ARG A 28 -4.00 -12.03 -5.59
N TYR A 29 -4.28 -10.73 -5.60
CA TYR A 29 -5.10 -10.08 -4.59
C TYR A 29 -6.11 -9.14 -5.25
N ASP A 30 -7.40 -9.41 -5.04
CA ASP A 30 -8.49 -8.57 -5.56
C ASP A 30 -8.49 -7.16 -4.93
N ARG A 31 -7.97 -7.02 -3.71
CA ARG A 31 -7.87 -5.74 -2.99
C ARG A 31 -6.43 -5.41 -2.67
N LEU A 32 -6.03 -4.18 -2.97
CA LEU A 32 -4.68 -3.67 -2.66
C LEU A 32 -4.36 -3.75 -1.16
N ILE A 33 -5.36 -3.60 -0.29
CA ILE A 33 -5.16 -3.70 1.16
C ILE A 33 -4.78 -5.11 1.62
N ASP A 34 -5.25 -6.15 0.91
CA ASP A 34 -4.89 -7.54 1.21
C ASP A 34 -3.44 -7.80 0.77
N LEU A 35 -3.04 -7.28 -0.40
CA LEU A 35 -1.65 -7.32 -0.84
C LEU A 35 -0.71 -6.66 0.17
N LEU A 36 -1.07 -5.49 0.74
CA LEU A 36 -0.25 -4.82 1.76
C LEU A 36 -0.12 -5.63 3.05
N GLN A 37 -1.14 -6.44 3.39
CA GLN A 37 -1.20 -7.23 4.61
C GLN A 37 -0.60 -8.63 4.49
N GLU A 38 -0.68 -9.24 3.31
CA GLU A 38 -0.45 -10.68 3.16
C GLU A 38 0.74 -11.03 2.26
N GLU A 39 1.14 -10.16 1.32
CA GLU A 39 2.20 -10.47 0.36
C GLU A 39 3.58 -10.35 1.02
N PRO A 40 4.33 -11.45 1.23
CA PRO A 40 5.58 -11.42 1.98
C PRO A 40 6.66 -10.55 1.34
N SER A 41 6.62 -10.38 0.01
CA SER A 41 7.57 -9.53 -0.72
C SER A 41 7.29 -8.03 -0.60
N VAL A 42 6.09 -7.67 -0.12
CA VAL A 42 5.64 -6.29 0.12
C VAL A 42 5.67 -5.99 1.63
N LEU A 43 5.21 -6.94 2.45
CA LEU A 43 5.40 -6.97 3.89
C LEU A 43 6.87 -6.73 4.25
N LYS A 44 7.11 -5.87 5.24
CA LYS A 44 8.45 -5.47 5.74
C LYS A 44 9.26 -4.53 4.85
N ARG A 45 8.78 -4.15 3.65
CA ARG A 45 9.42 -3.09 2.85
C ARG A 45 9.01 -1.68 3.29
N SER A 46 7.80 -1.55 3.82
CA SER A 46 7.31 -0.33 4.47
C SER A 46 6.56 -0.68 5.75
N PHE A 47 6.66 0.18 6.77
CA PHE A 47 5.81 0.09 7.95
C PHE A 47 4.52 0.83 7.64
N VAL A 48 3.50 0.09 7.18
CA VAL A 48 2.19 0.66 6.87
C VAL A 48 1.33 0.62 8.13
N ASP A 49 1.00 1.79 8.66
CA ASP A 49 -0.02 1.91 9.70
C ASP A 49 -1.42 1.82 9.05
N LEU A 50 -2.03 0.65 9.16
CA LEU A 50 -3.33 0.36 8.54
C LEU A 50 -4.49 1.13 9.19
N ASP A 51 -4.36 1.52 10.47
CA ASP A 51 -5.40 2.31 11.14
C ASP A 51 -5.47 3.73 10.57
N ARG A 52 -4.38 4.18 9.94
CA ARG A 52 -4.22 5.53 9.38
C ARG A 52 -4.34 5.59 7.86
N LEU A 53 -4.39 4.44 7.18
CA LEU A 53 -4.48 4.36 5.72
C LEU A 53 -5.88 4.74 5.25
N CYS A 54 -6.01 5.87 4.57
CA CYS A 54 -7.28 6.33 4.01
C CYS A 54 -7.59 5.67 2.66
N SER A 55 -6.58 5.50 1.80
CA SER A 55 -6.76 4.88 0.49
C SER A 55 -5.44 4.37 -0.08
N ALA A 56 -5.52 3.35 -0.93
CA ALA A 56 -4.42 2.88 -1.77
C ALA A 56 -4.89 2.83 -3.23
N GLN A 57 -4.08 3.34 -4.16
CA GLN A 57 -4.39 3.34 -5.59
C GLN A 57 -3.16 3.04 -6.44
N LEU A 58 -3.36 2.39 -7.58
CA LEU A 58 -2.35 2.20 -8.60
C LEU A 58 -2.11 3.51 -9.37
N VAL A 59 -0.85 3.83 -9.68
CA VAL A 59 -0.45 4.99 -10.49
C VAL A 59 0.18 4.55 -11.81
#